data_AF-A0A9P6H4U4-F1
#
_entry.id   AF-A0A9P6H4U4-F1
#
_cell.length_a   1.000
_cell.length_b   1.000
_cell.length_c   1.000
_cell.angle_alpha   90.00
_cell.angle_beta   90.00
_cell.angle_gamma   90.00
#
_symmetry.space_group_name_H-M   'P 1'
#
loop_
_entity.id
_entity.type
_entity.pdbx_description
1 polymer ?
#
loop_
_entity_poly.entity_id
_entity_poly.type
_entity_poly.pdbx_seq_one_letter_code
_entity_poly.pdbx_strand_id
1 'polypeptide(L)'
;MAKSEDTFTVRCKHKAVTAFFPYAVWMERDGEHKMMEAFFAAAKLFDSTTLWHPIVPFLPALFRAASPQAVVAASSNVPWHRGLNDASVVDMWAVAISADTCTEEVERRVVDALLQIASVDSLRPYITTDSWSWLNRRPTLPPICLGRSMGTKKQIVRRVKELGDVETLKSYLMLVWSEWNPISSPQSLAEMRYAISWDLRGVEKRVHREELVNHLDHVLKQLDLGLVYFRHYNPWIDEEGVQRAKGQYAKLKGYCMGWMRERRRIRPVSLPC
;
A
#
# COMPACT_ATOMS: atom_id res chain seq x y z
N MET A 1 -35.45 2.92 -6.53
CA MET A 1 -35.33 1.61 -5.86
C MET A 1 -34.57 0.68 -6.80
N ALA A 2 -33.31 0.33 -6.47
CA ALA A 2 -32.59 -0.70 -7.23
C ALA A 2 -33.25 -2.06 -6.95
N LYS A 3 -33.58 -2.83 -7.99
CA LYS A 3 -34.05 -4.21 -7.80
C LYS A 3 -32.92 -5.01 -7.15
N SER A 4 -33.18 -5.61 -6.00
CA SER A 4 -32.25 -6.56 -5.38
C SER A 4 -31.96 -7.66 -6.40
N GLU A 5 -30.71 -7.74 -6.86
CA GLU A 5 -30.28 -8.79 -7.76
C GLU A 5 -30.46 -10.14 -7.06
N ASP A 6 -30.97 -11.13 -7.80
CA ASP A 6 -31.18 -12.47 -7.25
C ASP A 6 -29.84 -13.10 -6.87
N THR A 7 -29.72 -13.53 -5.62
CA THR A 7 -28.54 -14.21 -5.06
C THR A 7 -28.05 -15.38 -5.91
N PHE A 8 -28.96 -16.08 -6.60
CA PHE A 8 -28.62 -17.16 -7.52
C PHE A 8 -27.84 -16.64 -8.74
N THR A 9 -28.27 -15.52 -9.31
CA THR A 9 -27.61 -14.89 -10.47
C THR A 9 -26.20 -14.45 -10.13
N VAL A 10 -25.99 -13.82 -8.97
CA VAL A 10 -24.66 -13.42 -8.48
C VAL A 10 -23.73 -14.63 -8.34
N ARG A 11 -24.23 -15.73 -7.76
CA ARG A 11 -23.46 -16.98 -7.59
C ARG A 11 -23.07 -17.62 -8.92
N CYS A 12 -23.97 -17.62 -9.92
CA CYS A 12 -23.67 -18.16 -11.24
C CYS A 12 -22.60 -17.32 -11.97
N LYS A 13 -22.69 -15.99 -11.90
CA LYS A 13 -21.68 -15.08 -12.45
C LYS A 13 -20.31 -15.30 -11.80
N HIS A 14 -20.27 -15.45 -10.47
CA HIS A 14 -19.05 -15.73 -9.72
C HIS A 14 -18.39 -17.05 -10.13
N LYS A 15 -19.18 -18.12 -10.29
CA LYS A 15 -18.69 -19.40 -10.81
C LYS A 15 -18.14 -19.29 -12.23
N ALA A 16 -18.81 -18.54 -13.11
CA ALA A 16 -18.35 -18.37 -14.49
C ALA A 16 -16.99 -17.67 -14.55
N VAL A 17 -16.81 -16.56 -13.81
CA VAL A 17 -15.55 -15.80 -13.80
C VAL A 17 -14.41 -16.59 -13.15
N THR A 18 -14.70 -17.34 -12.09
CA THR A 18 -13.68 -18.18 -11.43
C THR A 18 -13.26 -19.37 -12.30
N ALA A 19 -14.20 -20.00 -13.01
CA ALA A 19 -13.89 -21.04 -13.99
C ALA A 19 -13.11 -20.52 -15.21
N PHE A 20 -13.28 -19.23 -15.55
CA PHE A 20 -12.57 -18.58 -16.64
C PHE A 20 -11.09 -18.29 -16.32
N PHE A 21 -10.74 -18.11 -15.04
CA PHE A 21 -9.39 -17.70 -14.64
C PHE A 21 -8.26 -18.63 -15.11
N PRO A 22 -8.32 -19.97 -14.93
CA PRO A 22 -7.25 -20.85 -15.39
C PRO A 22 -7.02 -20.77 -16.91
N TYR A 23 -8.09 -20.59 -17.68
CA TYR A 23 -8.00 -20.41 -19.13
C TYR A 23 -7.33 -19.07 -19.46
N ALA A 24 -7.72 -17.98 -18.80
CA ALA A 24 -7.06 -16.69 -18.98
C ALA A 24 -5.55 -16.76 -18.67
N VAL A 25 -5.14 -17.46 -17.60
CA VAL A 25 -3.72 -17.67 -17.27
C VAL A 25 -2.99 -18.47 -18.34
N TRP A 26 -3.64 -19.50 -18.89
CA TRP A 26 -3.07 -20.31 -19.97
C TRP A 26 -2.86 -19.49 -21.24
N MET A 27 -3.86 -18.71 -21.66
CA MET A 27 -3.79 -17.83 -22.83
C MET A 27 -2.73 -16.73 -22.66
N GLU A 28 -2.62 -16.16 -21.46
CA GLU A 28 -1.59 -15.18 -21.12
C GLU A 28 -0.18 -15.73 -21.36
N ARG A 29 0.06 -17.01 -21.03
CA ARG A 29 1.35 -17.68 -21.24
C ARG A 29 1.76 -17.73 -22.72
N ASP A 30 0.78 -17.85 -23.60
CA ASP A 30 1.00 -17.94 -25.05
C ASP A 30 1.00 -16.55 -25.71
N GLY A 31 1.05 -15.47 -24.91
CA GLY A 31 1.13 -14.09 -25.37
C GLY A 31 -0.22 -13.43 -25.65
N GLU A 32 -1.34 -14.10 -25.35
CA GLU A 32 -2.68 -13.58 -25.58
C GLU A 32 -3.23 -12.79 -24.38
N HIS A 33 -2.67 -11.59 -24.14
CA HIS A 33 -2.95 -10.77 -22.97
C HIS A 33 -4.42 -10.34 -22.79
N LYS A 34 -5.18 -10.26 -23.89
CA LYS A 34 -6.58 -9.78 -23.90
C LYS A 34 -7.51 -10.59 -22.99
N MET A 35 -7.20 -11.87 -22.78
CA MET A 35 -8.04 -12.73 -21.95
C MET A 35 -7.91 -12.39 -20.47
N MET A 36 -6.71 -12.01 -20.03
CA MET A 36 -6.48 -11.57 -18.67
C MET A 36 -7.08 -10.18 -18.42
N GLU A 37 -7.02 -9.28 -19.40
CA GLU A 37 -7.72 -7.99 -19.35
C GLU A 37 -9.24 -8.17 -19.22
N ALA A 38 -9.83 -9.07 -20.00
CA ALA A 38 -11.25 -9.40 -19.92
C ALA A 38 -11.61 -9.99 -18.55
N PHE A 39 -10.75 -10.85 -17.99
CA PHE A 39 -10.91 -11.37 -16.63
C PHE A 39 -10.92 -10.22 -15.62
N PHE A 40 -9.95 -9.30 -15.65
CA PHE A 40 -9.91 -8.18 -14.71
C PHE A 40 -11.09 -7.23 -14.85
N ALA A 41 -11.54 -6.97 -16.08
CA ALA A 41 -12.74 -6.17 -16.35
C ALA A 41 -13.98 -6.83 -15.74
N ALA A 42 -14.13 -8.15 -15.89
CA ALA A 42 -15.21 -8.90 -15.25
C ALA A 42 -15.07 -8.90 -13.72
N ALA A 43 -13.86 -9.11 -13.19
CA ALA A 43 -13.58 -9.17 -11.77
C ALA A 43 -13.95 -7.88 -11.02
N LYS A 44 -13.84 -6.71 -11.67
CA LYS A 44 -14.27 -5.41 -11.13
C LYS A 44 -15.77 -5.36 -10.76
N LEU A 45 -16.59 -6.26 -11.30
CA LEU A 45 -18.03 -6.36 -11.01
C LEU A 45 -18.35 -7.13 -9.73
N PHE A 46 -17.35 -7.74 -9.08
CA PHE A 46 -17.54 -8.57 -7.90
C PHE A 46 -16.83 -7.98 -6.69
N ASP A 47 -17.31 -8.32 -5.49
CA ASP A 47 -16.51 -8.12 -4.28
C ASP A 47 -15.25 -8.98 -4.39
N SER A 48 -14.11 -8.28 -4.48
CA SER A 48 -12.77 -8.86 -4.56
C SER A 48 -12.58 -10.03 -3.59
N THR A 49 -13.04 -9.91 -2.34
CA THR A 49 -12.72 -10.92 -1.33
C THR A 49 -13.29 -12.31 -1.62
N THR A 50 -14.44 -12.37 -2.29
CA THR A 50 -15.13 -13.64 -2.60
C THR A 50 -14.63 -14.27 -3.89
N LEU A 51 -14.25 -13.46 -4.89
CA LEU A 51 -13.78 -13.93 -6.19
C LEU A 51 -12.41 -14.61 -6.09
N TRP A 52 -11.50 -14.04 -5.30
CA TRP A 52 -10.11 -14.46 -5.31
C TRP A 52 -9.84 -15.75 -4.52
N HIS A 53 -10.71 -16.14 -3.59
CA HIS A 53 -10.55 -17.37 -2.81
C HIS A 53 -10.44 -18.64 -3.67
N PRO A 54 -11.37 -18.94 -4.59
CA PRO A 54 -11.24 -20.11 -5.48
C PRO A 54 -10.10 -19.99 -6.50
N ILE A 55 -9.55 -18.78 -6.71
CA ILE A 55 -8.48 -18.50 -7.66
C ILE A 55 -7.09 -18.75 -7.05
N VAL A 56 -6.96 -18.73 -5.71
CA VAL A 56 -5.68 -18.88 -5.00
C VAL A 56 -4.78 -20.00 -5.53
N PRO A 57 -5.27 -21.23 -5.79
CA PRO A 57 -4.42 -22.32 -6.27
C PRO A 57 -3.74 -22.05 -7.62
N PHE A 58 -4.28 -21.13 -8.43
CA PHE A 58 -3.78 -20.81 -9.76
C PHE A 58 -2.85 -19.58 -9.78
N LEU A 59 -2.78 -18.83 -8.68
CA LEU A 59 -1.94 -17.63 -8.60
C LEU A 59 -0.46 -17.93 -8.85
N PRO A 60 0.17 -19.00 -8.33
CA PRO A 60 1.57 -19.30 -8.68
C PRO A 60 1.79 -19.55 -10.18
N ALA A 61 0.78 -20.02 -10.91
CA ALA A 61 0.85 -20.15 -12.36
C ALA A 61 0.76 -18.77 -13.04
N LEU A 62 -0.15 -17.90 -12.58
CA LEU A 62 -0.22 -16.50 -13.04
C LEU A 62 1.13 -15.81 -12.86
N PHE A 63 1.72 -15.80 -11.67
CA PHE A 63 2.98 -15.08 -11.43
C PHE A 63 4.16 -15.60 -12.27
N ARG A 64 4.17 -16.88 -12.63
CA ARG A 64 5.23 -17.49 -13.46
C ARG A 64 5.07 -17.25 -14.95
N ALA A 65 3.83 -17.15 -15.42
CA ALA A 65 3.50 -17.16 -16.84
C ALA A 65 2.99 -15.83 -17.37
N ALA A 66 2.57 -14.92 -16.48
CA ALA A 66 1.90 -13.70 -16.88
C ALA A 66 2.85 -12.56 -17.21
N SER A 67 2.37 -11.64 -18.05
CA SER A 67 3.04 -10.36 -18.26
C SER A 67 3.17 -9.58 -16.94
N PRO A 68 4.16 -8.68 -16.82
CA PRO A 68 4.26 -7.75 -15.70
C PRO A 68 2.96 -7.00 -15.42
N GLN A 69 2.25 -6.56 -16.46
CA GLN A 69 0.99 -5.85 -16.36
C GLN A 69 -0.09 -6.70 -15.69
N ALA A 70 -0.20 -7.98 -16.07
CA ALA A 70 -1.16 -8.90 -15.46
C ALA A 70 -0.84 -9.20 -13.99
N VAL A 71 0.44 -9.36 -13.65
CA VAL A 71 0.90 -9.53 -12.27
C VAL A 71 0.52 -8.32 -11.41
N VAL A 72 0.81 -7.11 -11.89
CA VAL A 72 0.48 -5.86 -11.21
C VAL A 72 -1.04 -5.64 -11.11
N ALA A 73 -1.79 -5.99 -12.15
CA ALA A 73 -3.25 -5.88 -12.14
C ALA A 73 -3.90 -6.83 -11.11
N ALA A 74 -3.34 -8.01 -10.90
CA ALA A 74 -3.81 -8.96 -9.89
C ALA A 74 -3.38 -8.57 -8.46
N SER A 75 -2.23 -7.91 -8.30
CA SER A 75 -1.50 -7.84 -7.02
C SER A 75 -2.31 -7.32 -5.84
N SER A 76 -3.17 -6.31 -6.03
CA SER A 76 -3.98 -5.72 -4.96
C SER A 76 -5.07 -6.66 -4.45
N ASN A 77 -5.46 -7.63 -5.26
CA ASN A 77 -6.56 -8.55 -4.95
C ASN A 77 -6.09 -9.94 -4.50
N VAL A 78 -4.80 -10.23 -4.69
CA VAL A 78 -4.17 -11.47 -4.22
C VAL A 78 -4.32 -11.54 -2.69
N PRO A 79 -4.90 -12.62 -2.14
CA PRO A 79 -5.06 -12.75 -0.70
C PRO A 79 -3.75 -13.24 -0.06
N TRP A 80 -2.74 -12.37 -0.03
CA TRP A 80 -1.37 -12.67 0.43
C TRP A 80 -1.31 -13.37 1.79
N HIS A 81 -2.26 -13.07 2.69
CA HIS A 81 -2.37 -13.65 4.03
C HIS A 81 -3.03 -15.03 4.09
N ARG A 82 -3.57 -15.57 2.98
CA ARG A 82 -4.46 -16.75 2.94
C ARG A 82 -3.96 -17.89 2.05
N GLY A 83 -2.65 -18.01 1.84
CA GLY A 83 -2.07 -19.22 1.24
C GLY A 83 -1.04 -18.99 0.15
N LEU A 84 -0.70 -17.76 -0.19
CA LEU A 84 0.46 -17.43 -1.03
C LEU A 84 1.65 -17.08 -0.17
N ASN A 85 2.02 -18.00 0.74
CA ASN A 85 3.23 -17.89 1.55
C ASN A 85 4.45 -18.39 0.76
N ASP A 86 4.58 -17.95 -0.49
CA ASP A 86 5.66 -18.35 -1.39
C ASP A 86 6.55 -17.14 -1.69
N ALA A 87 7.82 -17.24 -1.28
CA ALA A 87 8.83 -16.24 -1.52
C ALA A 87 9.01 -15.92 -3.02
N SER A 88 8.96 -16.94 -3.87
CA SER A 88 9.16 -16.78 -5.30
C SER A 88 8.08 -15.91 -5.94
N VAL A 89 6.87 -15.92 -5.38
CA VAL A 89 5.76 -15.07 -5.82
C VAL A 89 6.03 -13.59 -5.52
N VAL A 90 6.66 -13.29 -4.39
CA VAL A 90 7.07 -11.92 -4.04
C VAL A 90 8.20 -11.45 -4.96
N ASP A 91 9.17 -12.32 -5.28
CA ASP A 91 10.24 -11.98 -6.21
C ASP A 91 9.71 -11.69 -7.61
N MET A 92 8.81 -12.53 -8.13
CA MET A 92 8.16 -12.31 -9.43
C MET A 92 7.33 -11.02 -9.45
N TRP A 93 6.62 -10.74 -8.35
CA TRP A 93 5.92 -9.47 -8.16
C TRP A 93 6.89 -8.27 -8.19
N ALA A 94 8.02 -8.37 -7.49
CA ALA A 94 9.04 -7.32 -7.44
C ALA A 94 9.62 -7.04 -8.84
N VAL A 95 9.86 -8.07 -9.64
CA VAL A 95 10.30 -7.91 -11.03
C VAL A 95 9.22 -7.22 -11.88
N ALA A 96 7.95 -7.60 -11.71
CA ALA A 96 6.84 -7.03 -12.47
C ALA A 96 6.67 -5.52 -12.20
N ILE A 97 6.74 -5.08 -10.95
CA ILE A 97 6.62 -3.65 -10.61
C ILE A 97 7.78 -2.81 -11.14
N SER A 98 8.96 -3.41 -11.34
CA SER A 98 10.12 -2.75 -11.92
C SER A 98 10.03 -2.61 -13.44
N ALA A 99 9.26 -3.46 -14.11
CA ALA A 99 9.12 -3.50 -15.56
C ALA A 99 7.96 -2.65 -16.10
N ASP A 100 6.95 -2.34 -15.28
CA ASP A 100 5.72 -1.70 -15.77
C ASP A 100 5.80 -0.16 -15.83
N THR A 101 5.11 0.41 -16.82
CA THR A 101 4.89 1.85 -16.92
C THR A 101 3.87 2.30 -15.91
N CYS A 102 4.25 3.28 -15.11
CA CYS A 102 3.51 3.63 -13.92
C CYS A 102 2.34 4.57 -14.22
N THR A 103 1.12 4.04 -14.14
CA THR A 103 -0.14 4.79 -14.16
C THR A 103 -0.70 4.92 -12.74
N GLU A 104 -1.57 5.89 -12.45
CA GLU A 104 -2.16 6.06 -11.11
C GLU A 104 -2.92 4.80 -10.62
N GLU A 105 -3.60 4.08 -11.52
CA GLU A 105 -4.30 2.82 -11.18
C GLU A 105 -3.30 1.71 -10.81
N VAL A 106 -2.19 1.60 -11.56
CA VAL A 106 -1.08 0.69 -11.25
C VAL A 106 -0.46 1.03 -9.90
N GLU A 107 -0.22 2.32 -9.63
CA GLU A 107 0.40 2.76 -8.39
C GLU A 107 -0.37 2.31 -7.17
N ARG A 108 -1.69 2.48 -7.22
CA ARG A 108 -2.58 2.04 -6.13
C ARG A 108 -2.48 0.55 -5.90
N ARG A 109 -2.46 -0.25 -6.98
CA ARG A 109 -2.40 -1.70 -6.86
C ARG A 109 -1.08 -2.21 -6.28
N VAL A 110 0.03 -1.57 -6.67
CA VAL A 110 1.36 -1.88 -6.16
C VAL A 110 1.44 -1.56 -4.68
N VAL A 111 0.98 -0.37 -4.27
CA VAL A 111 0.93 0.03 -2.87
C VAL A 111 0.08 -0.93 -2.05
N ASP A 112 -1.11 -1.28 -2.52
CA ASP A 112 -2.01 -2.20 -1.84
C ASP A 112 -1.41 -3.59 -1.66
N ALA A 113 -0.72 -4.10 -2.69
CA ALA A 113 -0.03 -5.36 -2.62
C ALA A 113 1.14 -5.31 -1.64
N LEU A 114 1.96 -4.25 -1.71
CA LEU A 114 3.10 -4.07 -0.83
C LEU A 114 2.68 -4.02 0.65
N LEU A 115 1.61 -3.30 0.97
CA LEU A 115 1.02 -3.28 2.32
C LEU A 115 0.56 -4.67 2.77
N GLN A 116 -0.08 -5.42 1.87
CA GLN A 116 -0.53 -6.77 2.17
C GLN A 116 0.64 -7.73 2.40
N ILE A 117 1.65 -7.73 1.53
CA ILE A 117 2.87 -8.54 1.68
C ILE A 117 3.59 -8.17 2.99
N ALA A 118 3.74 -6.87 3.27
CA ALA A 118 4.37 -6.37 4.49
C ALA A 118 3.59 -6.74 5.77
N SER A 119 2.29 -7.00 5.66
CA SER A 119 1.48 -7.50 6.78
C SER A 119 1.66 -8.98 7.07
N VAL A 120 2.23 -9.75 6.14
CA VAL A 120 2.45 -11.19 6.28
C VAL A 120 3.89 -11.45 6.72
N ASP A 121 4.03 -11.96 7.95
CA ASP A 121 5.34 -12.17 8.60
C ASP A 121 6.31 -13.04 7.80
N SER A 122 5.80 -14.08 7.14
CA SER A 122 6.60 -14.99 6.32
C SER A 122 7.00 -14.42 4.96
N LEU A 123 6.27 -13.41 4.44
CA LEU A 123 6.55 -12.82 3.12
C LEU A 123 7.37 -11.54 3.20
N ARG A 124 7.23 -10.79 4.29
CA ARG A 124 7.92 -9.50 4.49
C ARG A 124 9.43 -9.53 4.21
N PRO A 125 10.21 -10.55 4.63
CA PRO A 125 11.65 -10.57 4.36
C PRO A 125 12.02 -10.59 2.87
N TYR A 126 11.09 -10.99 2.00
CA TYR A 126 11.28 -11.06 0.55
C TYR A 126 10.91 -9.76 -0.18
N ILE A 127 10.43 -8.75 0.53
CA ILE A 127 10.25 -7.43 -0.07
C ILE A 127 11.63 -6.82 -0.27
N THR A 128 12.06 -6.75 -1.52
CA THR A 128 13.37 -6.20 -1.89
C THR A 128 13.49 -4.71 -1.56
N THR A 129 14.71 -4.23 -1.34
CA THR A 129 15.00 -2.78 -1.21
C THR A 129 14.53 -2.02 -2.45
N ASP A 130 14.60 -2.61 -3.64
CA ASP A 130 14.11 -1.97 -4.87
C ASP A 130 12.59 -1.76 -4.84
N SER A 131 11.84 -2.74 -4.34
CA SER A 131 10.39 -2.61 -4.12
C SER A 131 10.04 -1.50 -3.13
N TRP A 132 10.83 -1.33 -2.07
CA TRP A 132 10.69 -0.18 -1.16
C TRP A 132 11.07 1.14 -1.83
N SER A 133 12.19 1.16 -2.56
CA SER A 133 12.68 2.35 -3.26
C SER A 133 11.72 2.82 -4.34
N TRP A 134 10.91 1.92 -4.90
CA TRP A 134 9.86 2.25 -5.87
C TRP A 134 8.89 3.29 -5.29
N LEU A 135 8.57 3.23 -3.99
CA LEU A 135 7.72 4.23 -3.32
C LEU A 135 8.39 5.61 -3.28
N ASN A 136 9.71 5.66 -3.09
CA ASN A 136 10.44 6.93 -3.02
C ASN A 136 10.47 7.67 -4.36
N ARG A 137 10.27 6.96 -5.48
CA ARG A 137 10.21 7.57 -6.82
C ARG A 137 8.87 8.26 -7.08
N ARG A 138 7.92 8.23 -6.13
CA ARG A 138 6.56 8.71 -6.33
C ARG A 138 6.27 9.94 -5.47
N PRO A 139 5.95 11.10 -6.07
CA PRO A 139 5.69 12.33 -5.32
C PRO A 139 4.35 12.29 -4.57
N THR A 140 3.42 11.43 -5.00
CA THR A 140 2.06 11.35 -4.44
C THR A 140 1.62 9.90 -4.41
N LEU A 141 1.26 9.38 -3.23
CA LEU A 141 0.58 8.10 -3.14
C LEU A 141 -0.90 8.31 -3.53
N PRO A 142 -1.53 7.37 -4.23
CA PRO A 142 -2.92 7.51 -4.62
C PRO A 142 -3.81 7.74 -3.40
N PRO A 143 -4.87 8.55 -3.55
CA PRO A 143 -5.63 9.10 -2.44
C PRO A 143 -6.31 8.05 -1.57
N ILE A 144 -6.48 6.81 -2.05
CA ILE A 144 -6.92 5.66 -1.27
C ILE A 144 -6.18 4.42 -1.73
N CYS A 145 -5.39 3.89 -0.81
CA CYS A 145 -4.87 2.55 -0.91
C CYS A 145 -5.89 1.63 -0.20
N LEU A 146 -6.44 0.65 -0.92
CA LEU A 146 -7.31 -0.39 -0.35
C LEU A 146 -6.54 -1.37 0.55
N GLY A 147 -5.22 -1.16 0.68
CA GLY A 147 -4.33 -1.78 1.66
C GLY A 147 -5.01 -1.84 3.03
N ARG A 148 -5.29 -3.07 3.45
CA ARG A 148 -6.07 -3.40 4.63
C ARG A 148 -5.61 -2.64 5.87
N SER A 149 -6.58 -2.36 6.74
CA SER A 149 -6.53 -1.66 8.03
C SER A 149 -5.52 -2.20 9.06
N MET A 150 -4.23 -2.30 8.71
CA MET A 150 -3.26 -3.02 9.52
C MET A 150 -1.84 -2.49 9.41
N GLY A 151 -1.45 -1.71 8.38
CA GLY A 151 -0.09 -1.18 8.27
C GLY A 151 0.32 -0.33 9.45
N THR A 152 -0.64 0.36 10.08
CA THR A 152 -0.44 1.10 11.35
C THR A 152 -0.21 0.21 12.60
N LYS A 153 -0.29 -1.13 12.50
CA LYS A 153 -0.05 -2.03 13.64
C LYS A 153 1.39 -1.96 14.10
N LYS A 154 1.58 -1.82 15.41
CA LYS A 154 2.89 -1.84 16.09
C LYS A 154 3.83 -2.96 15.60
N GLN A 155 3.31 -4.16 15.41
CA GLN A 155 4.10 -5.33 15.00
C GLN A 155 4.73 -5.14 13.62
N ILE A 156 4.00 -4.50 12.69
CA ILE A 156 4.49 -4.22 11.33
C ILE A 156 5.54 -3.11 11.39
N VAL A 157 5.24 -2.01 12.11
CA VAL A 157 6.18 -0.87 12.26
C VAL A 157 7.52 -1.33 12.85
N ARG A 158 7.47 -2.14 13.91
CA ARG A 158 8.68 -2.67 14.56
C ARG A 158 9.51 -3.53 13.60
N ARG A 159 8.88 -4.39 12.82
CA ARG A 159 9.61 -5.30 11.92
C ARG A 159 10.15 -4.61 10.67
N VAL A 160 9.48 -3.58 10.16
CA VAL A 160 10.07 -2.74 9.10
C VAL A 160 11.30 -2.01 9.62
N LYS A 161 11.23 -1.50 10.86
CA LYS A 161 12.41 -0.93 11.53
C LYS A 161 13.56 -1.94 11.68
N GLU A 162 13.26 -3.21 11.97
CA GLU A 162 14.26 -4.27 12.07
C GLU A 162 14.99 -4.56 10.74
N LEU A 163 14.48 -4.10 9.58
CA LEU A 163 15.20 -4.16 8.30
C LEU A 163 16.41 -3.22 8.24
N GLY A 164 16.51 -2.24 9.15
CA GLY A 164 17.70 -1.40 9.34
C GLY A 164 17.96 -0.34 8.27
N ASP A 165 17.21 -0.35 7.17
CA ASP A 165 17.32 0.65 6.11
C ASP A 165 16.40 1.85 6.38
N VAL A 166 17.01 3.04 6.46
CA VAL A 166 16.29 4.29 6.73
C VAL A 166 15.36 4.68 5.58
N GLU A 167 15.74 4.33 4.35
CA GLU A 167 14.95 4.61 3.15
C GLU A 167 13.70 3.75 3.17
N THR A 168 13.85 2.44 3.41
CA THR A 168 12.75 1.51 3.64
C THR A 168 11.80 1.97 4.75
N LEU A 169 12.33 2.42 5.89
CA LEU A 169 11.50 2.94 6.98
C LEU A 169 10.74 4.21 6.58
N LYS A 170 11.39 5.14 5.87
CA LYS A 170 10.77 6.36 5.34
C LYS A 170 9.65 6.01 4.36
N SER A 171 9.92 5.15 3.38
CA SER A 171 8.96 4.69 2.38
C SER A 171 7.76 4.02 3.04
N TYR A 172 8.00 3.18 4.03
CA TYR A 172 6.93 2.53 4.79
C TYR A 172 6.12 3.53 5.63
N LEU A 173 6.73 4.54 6.23
CA LEU A 173 5.97 5.60 6.93
C LEU A 173 5.08 6.38 5.96
N MET A 174 5.58 6.73 4.77
CA MET A 174 4.77 7.32 3.70
C MET A 174 3.60 6.40 3.31
N LEU A 175 3.89 5.11 3.14
CA LEU A 175 2.91 4.07 2.80
C LEU A 175 1.79 3.96 3.85
N VAL A 176 2.15 3.85 5.12
CA VAL A 176 1.20 3.76 6.22
C VAL A 176 0.38 5.04 6.36
N TRP A 177 0.95 6.20 6.04
CA TRP A 177 0.21 7.45 6.01
C TRP A 177 -0.75 7.56 4.82
N SER A 178 -0.54 6.80 3.76
CA SER A 178 -1.49 6.66 2.65
C SER A 178 -2.61 5.65 2.89
N GLU A 179 -2.65 4.98 4.05
CA GLU A 179 -3.78 4.10 4.40
C GLU A 179 -5.05 4.89 4.73
N TRP A 180 -4.95 6.20 5.03
CA TRP A 180 -6.05 7.16 5.32
C TRP A 180 -7.12 6.69 6.31
N ASN A 181 -6.91 5.55 6.95
CA ASN A 181 -7.68 5.10 8.07
C ASN A 181 -7.23 5.98 9.24
N PRO A 182 -8.14 6.58 10.02
CA PRO A 182 -7.74 7.19 11.29
C PRO A 182 -6.83 6.20 11.98
N ILE A 183 -5.64 6.67 12.38
CA ILE A 183 -4.67 5.91 13.15
C ILE A 183 -5.46 5.38 14.33
N SER A 184 -5.84 4.11 14.23
CA SER A 184 -7.08 3.62 14.85
C SER A 184 -6.94 3.50 16.35
N SER A 185 -5.71 3.63 16.83
CA SER A 185 -5.34 3.65 18.24
C SER A 185 -4.32 4.76 18.53
N PRO A 186 -4.43 5.46 19.68
CA PRO A 186 -3.37 6.32 20.19
C PRO A 186 -2.00 5.63 20.26
N GLN A 187 -1.99 4.31 20.45
CA GLN A 187 -0.78 3.48 20.48
C GLN A 187 -0.07 3.47 19.11
N SER A 188 -0.79 3.30 18.01
CA SER A 188 -0.21 3.36 16.65
C SER A 188 0.43 4.73 16.37
N LEU A 189 -0.20 5.82 16.82
CA LEU A 189 0.35 7.17 16.71
C LEU A 189 1.64 7.31 17.53
N ALA A 190 1.66 6.76 18.75
CA ALA A 190 2.83 6.78 19.61
C ALA A 190 4.01 5.98 19.01
N GLU A 191 3.75 4.83 18.39
CA GLU A 191 4.77 4.01 17.72
C GLU A 191 5.34 4.72 16.48
N MET A 192 4.51 5.37 15.66
CA MET A 192 5.01 6.19 14.54
C MET A 192 5.88 7.34 15.04
N ARG A 193 5.45 8.04 16.10
CA ARG A 193 6.25 9.10 16.73
C ARG A 193 7.57 8.55 17.24
N TYR A 194 7.55 7.38 17.88
CA TYR A 194 8.75 6.70 18.34
C TYR A 194 9.69 6.42 17.16
N ALA A 195 9.20 5.81 16.09
CA ALA A 195 9.99 5.52 14.89
C ALA A 195 10.62 6.78 14.28
N ILE A 196 9.84 7.85 14.12
CA ILE A 196 10.36 9.14 13.60
C ILE A 196 11.42 9.72 14.54
N SER A 197 11.19 9.72 15.85
CA SER A 197 12.10 10.36 16.81
C SER A 197 13.40 9.59 17.04
N TRP A 198 13.36 8.26 16.96
CA TRP A 198 14.50 7.39 17.25
C TRP A 198 15.26 6.96 16.00
N ASP A 199 14.56 6.50 14.96
CA ASP A 199 15.18 5.88 13.80
C ASP A 199 15.54 6.90 12.73
N LEU A 200 14.82 8.02 12.68
CA LEU A 200 15.20 9.19 11.89
C LEU A 200 15.96 10.20 12.75
N ARG A 201 16.71 9.76 13.77
CA ARG A 201 17.59 10.62 14.57
C ARG A 201 18.89 10.92 13.80
N GLY A 202 19.50 12.07 14.07
CA GLY A 202 20.79 12.47 13.49
C GLY A 202 20.69 13.51 12.37
N VAL A 203 21.83 14.15 12.07
CA VAL A 203 21.92 15.22 11.06
C VAL A 203 21.76 14.65 9.65
N GLU A 204 22.37 13.49 9.38
CA GLU A 204 22.33 12.79 8.10
C GLU A 204 20.89 12.44 7.66
N LYS A 205 20.01 12.15 8.62
CA LYS A 205 18.62 11.78 8.34
C LYS A 205 17.68 12.99 8.17
N ARG A 206 18.23 14.21 8.04
CA ARG A 206 17.44 15.45 7.91
C ARG A 206 16.61 15.50 6.64
N VAL A 207 17.20 15.09 5.52
CA VAL A 207 16.54 15.08 4.22
C VAL A 207 15.26 14.23 4.29
N HIS A 208 15.35 13.02 4.86
CA HIS A 208 14.18 12.15 5.02
C HIS A 208 13.07 12.78 5.88
N ARG A 209 13.42 13.53 6.93
CA ARG A 209 12.41 14.22 7.76
C ARG A 209 11.74 15.36 7.01
N GLU A 210 12.48 16.12 6.21
CA GLU A 210 11.94 17.20 5.39
C GLU A 210 11.00 16.62 4.32
N GLU A 211 11.37 15.51 3.69
CA GLU A 211 10.51 14.76 2.75
C GLU A 211 9.22 14.27 3.42
N LEU A 212 9.31 13.69 4.63
CA LEU A 212 8.11 13.26 5.37
C LEU A 212 7.20 14.43 5.73
N VAL A 213 7.75 15.59 6.08
CA VAL A 213 6.93 16.80 6.33
C VAL A 213 6.25 17.28 5.07
N ASN A 214 6.96 17.35 3.94
CA ASN A 214 6.39 17.75 2.66
C ASN A 214 5.27 16.79 2.23
N HIS A 215 5.45 15.49 2.46
CA HIS A 215 4.43 14.49 2.21
C HIS A 215 3.21 14.67 3.12
N LEU A 216 3.42 14.90 4.43
CA LEU A 216 2.32 15.21 5.36
C LEU A 216 1.57 16.50 4.97
N ASP A 217 2.27 17.50 4.44
CA ASP A 217 1.64 18.72 3.90
C ASP A 217 0.76 18.43 2.68
N HIS A 218 1.25 17.61 1.77
CA HIS A 218 0.47 17.15 0.63
C HIS A 218 -0.79 16.41 1.10
N VAL A 219 -0.62 15.47 2.04
CA VAL A 219 -1.70 14.67 2.62
C VAL A 219 -2.77 15.55 3.28
N LEU A 220 -2.35 16.53 4.08
CA LEU A 220 -3.26 17.48 4.72
C LEU A 220 -4.02 18.34 3.70
N LYS A 221 -3.34 18.78 2.62
CA LYS A 221 -3.99 19.53 1.53
C LYS A 221 -5.02 18.68 0.79
N GLN A 222 -4.78 17.38 0.61
CA GLN A 222 -5.78 16.48 0.04
C GLN A 222 -6.99 16.34 0.97
N LEU A 223 -6.79 16.25 2.29
CA LEU A 223 -7.88 16.22 3.28
C LEU A 223 -8.76 17.48 3.26
N ASP A 224 -8.18 18.61 2.84
CA ASP A 224 -8.93 19.86 2.65
C ASP A 224 -9.86 19.85 1.42
N LEU A 225 -9.69 18.91 0.48
CA LEU A 225 -10.63 18.72 -0.63
C LEU A 225 -12.00 18.19 -0.16
N GLY A 226 -12.10 17.74 1.09
CA GLY A 226 -13.34 17.46 1.77
C GLY A 226 -13.99 16.11 1.42
N LEU A 227 -15.08 15.80 2.13
CA LEU A 227 -15.73 14.49 2.14
C LEU A 227 -16.13 13.95 0.77
N VAL A 228 -16.50 14.84 -0.18
CA VAL A 228 -16.94 14.44 -1.53
C VAL A 228 -15.82 13.75 -2.29
N TYR A 229 -14.61 14.30 -2.22
CA TYR A 229 -13.43 13.70 -2.82
C TYR A 229 -13.18 12.31 -2.24
N PHE A 230 -13.28 12.16 -0.91
CA PHE A 230 -13.00 10.89 -0.24
C PHE A 230 -14.07 9.83 -0.42
N ARG A 231 -15.35 10.19 -0.44
CA ARG A 231 -16.45 9.24 -0.68
C ARG A 231 -16.37 8.59 -2.05
N HIS A 232 -15.76 9.25 -3.04
CA HIS A 232 -15.53 8.64 -4.36
C HIS A 232 -14.68 7.37 -4.26
N TYR A 233 -13.74 7.33 -3.31
CA TYR A 233 -12.75 6.26 -3.21
C TYR A 233 -13.00 5.32 -2.01
N ASN A 234 -13.56 5.83 -0.90
CA ASN A 234 -13.95 5.05 0.27
C ASN A 234 -15.37 5.47 0.66
N PRO A 235 -16.41 4.76 0.15
CA PRO A 235 -17.80 5.11 0.41
C PRO A 235 -18.19 5.09 1.90
N TRP A 236 -17.41 4.43 2.74
CA TRP A 236 -17.67 4.24 4.17
C TRP A 236 -17.08 5.34 5.06
N ILE A 237 -16.28 6.24 4.50
CA ILE A 237 -15.71 7.34 5.28
C ILE A 237 -16.79 8.41 5.54
N ASP A 238 -16.91 8.81 6.80
CA ASP A 238 -17.75 9.91 7.24
C ASP A 238 -16.91 11.17 7.52
N GLU A 239 -17.60 12.28 7.75
CA GLU A 239 -16.95 13.56 8.01
C GLU A 239 -16.08 13.52 9.28
N GLU A 240 -16.55 12.79 10.30
CA GLU A 240 -15.80 12.59 11.54
C GLU A 240 -14.48 11.86 11.28
N GLY A 241 -14.49 10.80 10.46
CA GLY A 241 -13.32 10.05 10.04
C GLY A 241 -12.29 10.92 9.32
N VAL A 242 -12.75 11.77 8.39
CA VAL A 242 -11.87 12.74 7.69
C VAL A 242 -11.25 13.74 8.67
N GLN A 243 -12.04 14.34 9.58
CA GLN A 243 -11.53 15.30 10.56
C GLN A 243 -10.57 14.65 11.56
N ARG A 244 -10.86 13.42 12.00
CA ARG A 244 -9.99 12.64 12.88
C ARG A 244 -8.64 12.36 12.22
N ALA A 245 -8.65 11.90 10.97
CA ALA A 245 -7.45 11.68 10.18
C ALA A 245 -6.64 12.97 10.05
N LYS A 246 -7.27 14.08 9.65
CA LYS A 246 -6.65 15.41 9.55
C LYS A 246 -5.98 15.84 10.85
N GLY A 247 -6.65 15.69 11.98
CA GLY A 247 -6.09 16.01 13.29
C GLY A 247 -4.86 15.16 13.66
N GLN A 248 -4.84 13.89 13.26
CA GLN A 248 -3.70 12.99 13.52
C GLN A 248 -2.49 13.30 12.63
N TYR A 249 -2.69 13.53 11.33
CA TYR A 249 -1.62 13.94 10.43
C TYR A 249 -1.04 15.30 10.81
N ALA A 250 -1.88 16.26 11.23
CA ALA A 250 -1.43 17.56 11.71
C ALA A 250 -0.55 17.42 12.98
N LYS A 251 -0.92 16.53 13.91
CA LYS A 251 -0.09 16.21 15.08
C LYS A 251 1.25 15.61 14.67
N LEU A 252 1.26 14.62 13.77
CA LEU A 252 2.50 14.02 13.24
C LEU A 252 3.41 15.06 12.60
N LYS A 253 2.87 15.91 11.73
CA LYS A 253 3.61 17.02 11.11
C LYS A 253 4.19 17.94 12.19
N GLY A 254 3.40 18.30 13.19
CA GLY A 254 3.83 19.09 14.33
C GLY A 254 5.03 18.48 15.06
N TYR A 255 5.04 17.16 15.26
CA TYR A 255 6.17 16.44 15.86
C TYR A 255 7.42 16.48 14.98
N CYS A 256 7.30 16.18 13.69
CA CYS A 256 8.42 16.25 12.74
C CYS A 256 9.03 17.67 12.71
N MET A 257 8.17 18.69 12.65
CA MET A 257 8.57 20.11 12.62
C MET A 257 9.18 20.60 13.94
N GLY A 258 8.65 20.16 15.09
CA GLY A 258 9.21 20.49 16.41
C GLY A 258 10.64 19.96 16.54
N TRP A 259 10.84 18.73 16.12
CA TRP A 259 12.14 18.07 16.16
C TRP A 259 13.18 18.75 15.25
N MET A 260 12.78 19.19 14.06
CA MET A 260 13.65 19.97 13.16
C MET A 260 14.05 21.33 13.74
N ARG A 261 13.18 21.95 14.55
CA ARG A 261 13.45 23.24 15.21
C ARG A 261 14.40 23.11 16.40
N GLU A 262 14.22 22.09 17.25
CA GLU A 262 15.07 21.80 18.41
C GLU A 262 16.56 21.75 18.03
N ARG A 263 16.87 21.16 16.86
CA ARG A 263 18.23 20.96 16.36
C ARG A 263 18.87 22.22 15.77
N ARG A 264 18.10 23.20 15.28
CA ARG A 264 18.65 24.50 14.84
C ARG A 264 19.21 25.32 16.00
N ARG A 265 18.80 25.01 17.24
CA ARG A 265 19.28 25.68 18.45
C ARG A 265 20.61 25.11 18.97
N ILE A 266 20.96 23.88 18.60
CA ILE A 266 22.27 23.31 18.92
C ILE A 266 23.27 23.91 17.92
N ARG A 267 23.86 25.05 18.28
CA ARG A 267 24.96 25.64 17.49
C ARG A 267 26.07 24.59 17.34
N PRO A 268 26.72 24.48 16.17
CA PRO A 268 27.94 23.69 16.09
C PRO A 268 28.90 24.24 17.13
N VAL A 269 29.25 23.41 18.10
CA VAL A 269 30.35 23.71 19.01
C VAL A 269 31.57 23.81 18.09
N SER A 270 32.06 25.03 17.89
CA SER A 270 33.33 25.25 17.20
C SER A 270 34.38 24.44 17.94
N LEU A 271 34.86 23.37 17.33
CA LEU A 271 35.99 22.61 17.86
C LEU A 271 37.17 23.59 17.92
N PRO A 272 37.84 23.72 19.08
CA PRO A 272 39.04 24.53 19.16
C PRO A 272 40.06 23.98 18.15
N CYS A 273 40.59 24.88 17.31
CA CYS A 273 41.70 24.60 16.39
C CYS A 273 42.98 24.31 17.18
#